data_AF-G7H6V1-F1
#
_entry.id   AF-G7H6V1-F1
#
_cell.length_a   1.000
_cell.length_b   1.000
_cell.length_c   1.000
_cell.angle_alpha   90.00
_cell.angle_beta   90.00
_cell.angle_gamma   90.00
#
_symmetry.space_group_name_H-M   'P 1'
#
loop_
_entity.id
_entity.type
_entity.pdbx_description
1 polymer ?
#
loop_
_entity_poly.entity_id
_entity_poly.type
_entity_poly.pdbx_seq_one_letter_code
_entity_poly.pdbx_strand_id
1 'polypeptide(L)' 'MLTSDGVHGVVDPEQLLTILARKREADRLADDVAAAVEAAGSPDNFTVVVVDVSGESSAR' A
#
# COMPACT_ATOMS: atom_id res chain seq x y z
N MET A 1 -2.35 4.78 4.42
CA MET A 1 -1.92 4.55 3.03
C MET A 1 -2.93 5.19 2.10
N LEU A 2 -2.45 5.81 1.02
CA LEU A 2 -3.27 6.36 -0.06
C LEU A 2 -2.83 5.73 -1.36
N THR A 3 -3.77 5.39 -2.24
CA THR A 3 -3.52 4.73 -3.51
C THR A 3 -4.38 5.37 -4.61
N SER A 4 -3.89 5.36 -5.85
CA SER A 4 -4.72 5.72 -7.02
C SER A 4 -5.65 4.56 -7.43
N ASP A 5 -6.56 4.82 -8.36
CA ASP A 5 -7.49 3.86 -8.95
C ASP A 5 -6.80 2.72 -9.70
N GLY A 6 -5.63 2.98 -10.32
CA GLY A 6 -4.76 1.95 -10.91
C GLY A 6 -4.30 0.84 -9.96
N VAL A 7 -4.47 1.01 -8.63
CA VAL A 7 -4.27 -0.04 -7.62
C VAL A 7 -5.58 -0.78 -7.32
N HIS A 8 -6.66 -0.04 -7.05
CA HIS A 8 -7.96 -0.61 -6.66
C HIS A 8 -8.65 -1.40 -7.77
N GLY A 9 -8.30 -1.12 -9.03
CA GLY A 9 -8.84 -1.85 -10.18
C GLY A 9 -8.31 -3.28 -10.32
N VAL A 10 -7.20 -3.63 -9.66
CA VAL A 10 -6.50 -4.90 -9.90
C VAL A 10 -6.01 -5.63 -8.65
N VAL A 11 -5.84 -4.93 -7.52
CA VAL A 11 -5.45 -5.56 -6.25
C VAL A 11 -6.68 -5.71 -5.36
N ASP A 12 -6.93 -6.95 -4.93
CA ASP A 12 -8.03 -7.25 -4.02
C ASP A 12 -7.81 -6.63 -2.62
N PRO A 13 -8.85 -6.06 -1.98
CA PRO A 13 -8.75 -5.51 -0.63
C PRO A 13 -8.15 -6.47 0.42
N GLU A 14 -8.45 -7.77 0.38
CA GLU A 14 -7.91 -8.78 1.30
C GLU A 14 -6.42 -9.03 1.06
N GLN A 15 -5.99 -9.01 -0.20
CA GLN A 15 -4.58 -9.09 -0.56
C GLN A 15 -3.83 -7.84 -0.04
N LEU A 16 -4.43 -6.67 -0.20
CA LEU A 16 -3.87 -5.41 0.29
C LEU A 16 -3.77 -5.39 1.81
N LEU A 17 -4.78 -5.88 2.53
CA LEU A 17 -4.75 -6.05 3.98
C LEU A 17 -3.65 -7.01 4.42
N THR A 18 -3.43 -8.10 3.69
CA THR A 18 -2.34 -9.06 3.94
C THR A 18 -0.97 -8.40 3.78
N ILE A 19 -0.81 -7.55 2.78
CA ILE A 19 0.40 -6.76 2.54
C ILE A 19 0.59 -5.73 3.68
N LEU A 20 -0.46 -5.04 4.10
CA LEU A 20 -0.42 -4.04 5.19
C LEU A 20 -0.15 -4.65 6.57
N ALA A 21 -0.63 -5.88 6.83
CA ALA A 21 -0.45 -6.56 8.12
C ALA A 21 1.01 -6.95 8.41
N ARG A 22 1.87 -6.99 7.38
CA ARG A 22 3.29 -7.31 7.54
C ARG A 22 4.03 -6.07 8.05
N LYS A 23 4.52 -6.12 9.28
CA LYS A 23 5.33 -5.04 9.87
C LYS A 23 6.66 -4.91 9.11
N ARG A 24 6.83 -3.81 8.39
CA ARG A 24 8.03 -3.46 7.61
C ARG A 24 8.14 -1.94 7.45
N GLU A 25 9.29 -1.49 6.97
CA GLU A 25 9.54 -0.09 6.63
C GLU A 25 8.60 0.38 5.48
N ALA A 26 8.26 1.67 5.48
CA ALA A 26 7.24 2.23 4.60
C ALA A 26 7.59 2.12 3.10
N ASP A 27 8.86 2.22 2.76
CA ASP A 27 9.40 2.04 1.41
C ASP A 27 9.19 0.59 0.92
N ARG A 28 9.58 -0.40 1.73
CA ARG A 28 9.36 -1.82 1.41
C ARG A 28 7.87 -2.14 1.27
N LEU A 29 7.04 -1.54 2.11
CA LEU A 29 5.58 -1.72 2.00
C LEU A 29 5.05 -1.15 0.67
N ALA A 30 5.55 0.01 0.23
CA ALA A 30 5.19 0.58 -1.06
C ALA A 30 5.64 -0.32 -2.22
N ASP A 31 6.86 -0.85 -2.16
CA ASP A 31 7.41 -1.78 -3.16
C ASP A 31 6.57 -3.07 -3.25
N ASP A 32 6.13 -3.62 -2.12
CA ASP A 32 5.28 -4.81 -2.12
C ASP A 32 3.90 -4.57 -2.74
N VAL A 33 3.32 -3.39 -2.54
CA VAL A 33 2.06 -3.00 -3.20
C VAL A 33 2.30 -2.83 -4.70
N ALA A 34 3.40 -2.16 -5.10
CA ALA A 34 3.77 -1.99 -6.51
C ALA A 34 3.93 -3.35 -7.21
N ALA A 35 4.66 -4.28 -6.59
CA ALA A 35 4.85 -5.63 -7.11
C ALA A 35 3.53 -6.40 -7.24
N ALA A 36 2.58 -6.21 -6.31
CA ALA A 36 1.26 -6.83 -6.40
C ALA A 36 0.43 -6.25 -7.58
N VAL A 37 0.49 -4.93 -7.80
CA VAL A 37 -0.18 -4.26 -8.92
C VAL A 37 0.40 -4.69 -10.26
N GLU A 38 1.74 -4.76 -10.36
CA GLU A 38 2.44 -5.22 -11.56
C GLU A 38 2.15 -6.69 -11.86
N ALA A 39 2.16 -7.56 -10.85
CA ALA A 39 1.84 -8.98 -11.01
C ALA A 39 0.38 -9.21 -11.43
N ALA A 40 -0.54 -8.34 -11.01
CA ALA A 40 -1.93 -8.35 -11.45
C ALA A 40 -2.11 -7.84 -12.90
N GLY A 41 -1.06 -7.27 -13.50
CA GLY A 41 -1.06 -6.80 -14.88
C GLY A 41 -1.85 -5.51 -15.06
N SER A 42 -1.72 -4.55 -14.14
CA SER A 42 -2.46 -3.28 -14.22
C SER A 42 -2.24 -2.61 -15.59
N PRO A 43 -3.33 -2.26 -16.31
CA PRO A 43 -3.23 -1.57 -17.60
C PRO A 43 -3.03 -0.05 -17.45
N ASP A 44 -3.01 0.46 -16.22
CA ASP A 44 -2.97 1.88 -15.89
C ASP A 44 -1.74 2.23 -15.04
N ASN A 45 -1.42 3.52 -14.99
CA ASN A 45 -0.46 4.05 -14.05
C ASN A 45 -1.01 3.90 -12.63
N PHE A 46 -0.13 3.63 -11.67
CA PHE A 46 -0.50 3.56 -10.27
C PHE A 46 0.39 4.45 -9.41
N THR A 47 -0.13 4.86 -8.26
CA THR A 47 0.60 5.63 -7.24
C THR A 47 0.24 5.10 -5.86
N VAL A 48 1.25 4.92 -5.01
CA VAL A 48 1.12 4.45 -3.63
C VAL A 48 1.85 5.42 -2.71
N VAL A 49 1.16 5.89 -1.67
CA VAL A 49 1.74 6.71 -0.59
C VAL A 49 1.54 5.98 0.72
N VAL A 50 2.67 5.58 1.32
CA VAL A 50 2.72 4.96 2.65
C VAL A 50 3.22 5.99 3.65
N VAL A 51 2.46 6.17 4.73
CA VAL A 51 2.84 7.00 5.87
C VAL A 51 2.83 6.09 7.09
N ASP A 52 3.98 5.94 7.74
CA ASP A 52 4.05 5.31 9.04
C ASP A 52 3.56 6.29 10.11
N VAL A 53 2.60 5.87 10.91
CA VAL A 53 1.99 6.70 11.94
C VAL A 53 2.51 6.20 13.29
N SER A 54 3.64 6.77 13.72
CA SER A 54 4.23 6.51 15.03
C SER A 54 3.34 7.10 16.11
N GLY A 55 2.92 6.28 17.07
CA GLY A 55 2.17 6.75 18.22
C GLY A 55 3.06 7.51 19.20
N GLU A 56 3.06 8.84 19.13
CA GLU A 56 3.11 9.68 20.33
C GLU A 56 1.86 10.57 20.35
N SER A 57 0.80 10.05 20.96
CA SER A 57 -0.31 10.90 21.37
C SER A 57 0.11 11.63 22.65
N SER A 58 0.84 12.74 22.51
CA SER A 58 0.86 13.75 23.56
C SER A 58 -0.39 14.61 23.39
N ALA A 59 -1.53 14.13 23.88
CA ALA A 59 -2.66 15.00 24.15
C ALA A 59 -2.22 16.09 25.14
N ARG A 60 -2.14 17.33 24.67
CA ARG A 60 -2.14 18.53 25.51
C ARG A 60 -3.47 19.22 25.34
#